data_AF-A0A923BN38-F1
#
_entry.id   AF-A0A923BN38-F1
#
_cell.length_a   1.000
_cell.length_b   1.000
_cell.length_c   1.000
_cell.angle_alpha   90.00
_cell.angle_beta   90.00
_cell.angle_gamma   90.00
#
_symmetry.space_group_name_H-M   'P 1'
#
loop_
_entity.id
_entity.type
_entity.pdbx_description
1 polymer ?
#
loop_
_entity_poly.entity_id
_entity_poly.type
_entity_poly.pdbx_seq_one_letter_code
_entity_poly.pdbx_strand_id
1 'polypeptide(L)' 'MTANMIKGKGFRGALRYNLEKVEKNVAEVLDHSFVDVREKSIMKEIQMIRIMRPNLQKYFYHTSINFP' A
#
# COMPACT_ATOMS: atom_id res chain seq x y z
N MET A 1 -16.24 13.17 0.07
CA MET A 1 -15.28 12.04 0.19
C MET A 1 -14.56 11.90 -1.13
N THR A 2 -13.22 11.87 -1.12
CA THR A 2 -12.41 11.74 -2.34
C THR A 2 -11.46 10.56 -2.20
N ALA A 3 -11.47 9.65 -3.16
CA ALA A 3 -10.57 8.50 -3.20
C ALA A 3 -9.39 8.77 -4.15
N ASN A 4 -8.18 8.39 -3.74
CA ASN A 4 -6.98 8.45 -4.59
C ASN A 4 -6.35 7.06 -4.72
N MET A 5 -6.01 6.68 -5.95
CA MET A 5 -5.61 5.34 -6.33
C MET A 5 -4.21 5.31 -6.93
N ILE A 6 -3.32 4.48 -6.37
CA ILE A 6 -1.95 4.29 -6.84
C ILE A 6 -1.74 2.83 -7.27
N LYS A 7 -1.19 2.64 -8.49
CA LYS A 7 -0.91 1.33 -9.08
C LYS A 7 0.54 1.23 -9.54
N GLY A 8 1.26 0.20 -9.10
CA GLY A 8 2.58 -0.18 -9.64
C GLY A 8 3.75 0.81 -9.43
N LYS A 9 3.72 2.01 -10.01
CA LYS A 9 4.77 3.02 -9.86
C LYS A 9 4.37 4.04 -8.79
N GLY A 10 5.29 4.40 -7.89
CA GLY A 10 5.04 5.40 -6.84
C GLY A 10 4.37 4.87 -5.54
N PHE A 11 4.17 3.56 -5.40
CA PHE A 11 3.51 2.99 -4.23
C PHE A 11 4.28 3.14 -2.93
N ARG A 12 5.60 2.90 -2.91
CA ARG A 12 6.35 2.96 -1.66
C ARG A 12 6.24 4.32 -0.96
N GLY A 13 6.30 5.41 -1.73
CA GLY A 13 6.12 6.76 -1.21
C GLY A 13 4.70 7.00 -0.68
N ALA A 14 3.69 6.60 -1.45
CA ALA A 14 2.29 6.70 -1.03
C ALA A 14 1.99 5.85 0.22
N LEU A 15 2.51 4.62 0.27
CA LEU A 15 2.38 3.73 1.42
C LEU A 15 2.99 4.39 2.65
N ARG A 16 4.24 4.85 2.58
CA ARG A 16 4.93 5.48 3.72
C ARG A 16 4.19 6.71 4.23
N TYR A 17 3.72 7.57 3.33
CA TYR A 17 2.91 8.74 3.69
C TYR A 17 1.62 8.37 4.44
N ASN A 18 0.92 7.31 4.01
CA ASN A 18 -0.30 6.88 4.69
C ASN A 18 -0.01 6.16 6.00
N LEU A 19 1.03 5.32 6.07
CA LEU A 19 1.44 4.66 7.32
C LEU A 19 1.83 5.68 8.40
N GLU A 20 2.53 6.75 8.03
CA GLU A 20 2.86 7.85 8.96
C GLU A 20 1.60 8.51 9.56
N LYS A 21 0.51 8.60 8.78
CA LYS A 21 -0.78 9.10 9.29
C LYS A 21 -1.45 8.13 10.25
N VAL A 22 -1.35 6.83 9.97
CA VAL A 22 -1.86 5.78 10.87
C VAL A 22 -1.08 5.80 12.18
N GLU A 23 0.25 5.90 12.13
CA GLU A 23 1.11 6.04 13.32
C GLU A 23 0.78 7.29 14.15
N LYS A 24 0.38 8.38 13.49
CA LYS A 24 -0.06 9.63 14.15
C LYS A 24 -1.52 9.60 14.62
N ASN A 25 -2.24 8.49 14.47
CA ASN A 25 -3.66 8.34 14.79
C ASN A 25 -4.58 9.35 14.07
N VAL A 26 -4.21 9.79 12.86
CA VAL A 26 -5.01 10.69 12.00
C VAL A 26 -5.56 9.99 10.75
N ALA A 27 -5.35 8.68 10.66
CA ALA A 27 -5.92 7.79 9.65
C ALA A 27 -6.00 6.37 10.23
N GLU A 28 -6.85 5.53 9.64
CA GLU A 28 -6.96 4.11 10.00
C GLU A 28 -6.82 3.22 8.76
N VAL A 29 -6.40 1.97 8.98
CA VAL A 29 -6.34 0.95 7.94
C VAL A 29 -7.70 0.27 7.89
N LEU A 30 -8.41 0.41 6.77
CA LEU A 30 -9.74 -0.18 6.60
C LEU A 30 -9.67 -1.67 6.23
N ASP A 31 -8.76 -2.04 5.33
CA ASP A 31 -8.58 -3.43 4.87
C ASP A 31 -7.21 -3.61 4.19
N HIS A 32 -6.70 -4.84 4.20
CA HIS A 32 -5.50 -5.25 3.45
C HIS A 32 -5.43 -6.77 3.28
N SER A 33 -4.78 -7.22 2.20
CA SER A 33 -4.44 -8.63 1.98
C SER A 33 -3.00 -8.99 2.40
N PHE A 34 -2.24 -8.04 2.93
CA PHE A 34 -0.87 -8.27 3.41
C PHE A 34 -0.87 -9.01 4.74
N VAL A 35 0.19 -9.73 5.05
CA VAL A 35 0.31 -10.43 6.35
C VAL A 35 0.39 -9.43 7.50
N ASP A 36 1.01 -8.27 7.26
CA ASP A 36 1.32 -7.28 8.27
C ASP A 36 1.49 -5.89 7.64
N VAL A 37 1.00 -4.86 8.33
CA VAL A 37 0.89 -3.48 7.83
C VAL A 37 2.13 -2.65 8.16
N ARG A 38 3.31 -3.24 8.05
CA ARG A 38 4.61 -2.56 8.16
C ARG A 38 5.24 -2.43 6.78
N GLU A 39 5.81 -1.26 6.47
CA GLU A 39 6.42 -0.99 5.15
C GLU A 39 7.38 -2.10 4.72
N LYS A 40 8.25 -2.55 5.65
CA LYS A 40 9.24 -3.60 5.37
C LYS A 40 8.61 -4.95 5.01
N SER A 41 7.54 -5.35 5.71
CA SER A 41 6.82 -6.59 5.46
C SER A 41 6.14 -6.57 4.09
N ILE A 42 5.39 -5.49 3.82
CA ILE A 42 4.70 -5.27 2.54
C ILE A 42 5.68 -5.30 1.36
N MET A 43 6.80 -4.59 1.46
CA MET A 43 7.79 -4.54 0.38
C MET A 43 8.44 -5.90 0.11
N LYS A 44 8.64 -6.71 1.16
CA LYS A 44 9.15 -8.09 1.02
C LYS A 44 8.14 -8.99 0.30
N GLU A 45 6.86 -8.91 0.65
CA GLU A 45 5.79 -9.65 -0.02
C GLU A 45 5.69 -9.27 -1.50
N ILE A 46 5.71 -7.97 -1.81
CA ILE A 46 5.71 -7.48 -3.20
C ILE A 46 6.91 -8.02 -3.97
N GLN A 47 8.11 -8.01 -3.38
CA GLN A 47 9.31 -8.56 -4.01
C GLN A 47 9.16 -10.06 -4.29
N MET A 48 8.58 -10.82 -3.37
CA MET A 48 8.30 -12.24 -3.56
C MET A 48 7.36 -12.47 -4.75
N ILE A 49 6.27 -11.71 -4.85
CA ILE A 49 5.32 -11.81 -5.97
C ILE A 49 6.00 -11.44 -7.31
N ARG A 50 6.90 -10.44 -7.31
CA ARG A 50 7.67 -10.06 -8.51
C ARG A 50 8.55 -11.19 -9.02
N ILE A 51 9.17 -11.96 -8.13
CA ILE A 51 9.98 -13.11 -8.49
C ILE A 51 9.10 -14.26 -8.98
N MET A 52 7.97 -14.53 -8.31
CA MET A 52 7.07 -15.64 -8.67
C MET A 52 6.28 -15.39 -9.97
N ARG A 53 5.99 -14.12 -10.29
CA ARG A 53 5.18 -13.73 -11.46
C ARG A 53 5.87 -12.62 -12.26
N PRO A 54 6.98 -12.90 -12.95
CA PRO A 54 7.78 -11.87 -13.64
C PRO A 54 7.03 -11.12 -14.74
N ASN A 55 6.00 -11.73 -15.32
CA ASN A 55 5.18 -11.13 -16.39
C ASN A 55 4.00 -10.30 -15.87
N LEU A 56 3.81 -10.22 -14.55
CA LEU A 56 2.72 -9.44 -13.97
C LEU A 56 3.06 -7.95 -14.06
N GLN A 57 2.27 -7.17 -14.78
CA GLN A 57 2.55 -5.74 -14.97
C GLN A 57 2.29 -4.89 -13.70
N LYS A 58 1.36 -5.34 -12.84
CA LYS A 58 0.95 -4.63 -11.62
C LYS A 58 0.85 -5.63 -10.47
N TYR A 59 1.66 -5.44 -9.44
CA TYR A 59 1.80 -6.37 -8.33
C TYR A 59 0.94 -6.02 -7.11
N PHE A 60 0.48 -4.78 -7.03
CA PHE A 60 -0.24 -4.25 -5.88
C PHE A 60 -1.16 -3.11 -6.32
N TYR A 61 -2.06 -2.77 -5.41
CA TYR A 61 -3.06 -1.73 -5.56
C TYR A 61 -3.24 -1.04 -4.21
N HIS A 62 -3.21 0.29 -4.21
CA HIS A 62 -3.43 1.11 -3.00
C HIS A 62 -4.51 2.13 -3.26
N THR A 63 -5.46 2.26 -2.33
CA THR A 63 -6.48 3.31 -2.35
C THR A 63 -6.58 3.94 -0.98
N SER A 64 -6.57 5.27 -0.93
CA SER A 64 -6.87 6.04 0.28
C SER A 64 -8.17 6.82 0.07
N ILE A 65 -8.99 6.91 1.12
CA ILE A 65 -10.24 7.67 1.14
C ILE A 65 -10.09 8.80 2.15
N ASN A 66 -10.36 10.04 1.74
CA ASN A 66 -10.48 11.16 2.67
C ASN A 66 -11.96 11.46 2.93
N PHE A 67 -12.32 11.47 4.21
CA PHE A 67 -13.62 11.96 4.69
C PHE A 67 -13.54 13.49 4.89
N PRO A 68 -14.59 14.24 4.51
CA PRO A 68 -14.68 15.66 4.81
C PRO A 68 -14.84 15.93 6.31
#